data_AF-A0A3M7QVV6-F1
#
_entry.id   AF-A0A3M7QVV6-F1
#
_cell.length_a   1.000
_cell.length_b   1.000
_cell.length_c   1.000
_cell.angle_alpha   90.00
_cell.angle_beta   90.00
_cell.angle_gamma   90.00
#
_symmetry.space_group_name_H-M   'P 1'
#
loop_
_entity.id
_entity.type
_entity.pdbx_description
1 polymer ?
#
loop_
_entity_poly.entity_id
_entity_poly.type
_entity_poly.pdbx_seq_one_letter_code
_entity_poly.pdbx_strand_id
1 'polypeptide(L)'
;MYSNSLVTMETSKKWKELIDQLNNLKLHDYSFRIGLAFNFTSNLWQWSKHLDQRANGNLKWCEDDKFYQNFDCASLAYGKNWCLRTIPCNQEEPFICEWRPNQFRTHNAKLVYLGNYFDELDKNNSNKKEKFYFKKSN
;
A
#
# COMPACT_ATOMS: atom_id res chain seq x y z
N MET A 1 -12.58 -13.51 -12.39
CA MET A 1 -12.01 -12.15 -12.38
C MET A 1 -11.41 -11.88 -11.02
N TYR A 2 -10.14 -11.51 -10.97
CA TYR A 2 -9.46 -11.07 -9.75
C TYR A 2 -9.67 -9.56 -9.59
N SER A 3 -9.87 -9.09 -8.37
CA SER A 3 -9.85 -7.66 -8.06
C SER A 3 -8.44 -7.33 -7.54
N ASN A 4 -7.70 -6.53 -8.31
CA ASN A 4 -6.47 -5.89 -7.87
C ASN A 4 -6.85 -4.51 -7.35
N SER A 5 -6.64 -4.26 -6.05
CA SER A 5 -6.78 -2.93 -5.46
C SER A 5 -5.48 -2.53 -4.79
N LEU A 6 -5.25 -1.23 -4.64
CA LEU A 6 -4.17 -0.75 -3.79
C LEU A 6 -4.32 -1.31 -2.36
N VAL A 7 -3.20 -1.54 -1.70
CA VAL A 7 -3.17 -2.18 -0.38
C VAL A 7 -3.90 -1.33 0.66
N THR A 8 -4.71 -1.99 1.50
CA THR A 8 -5.34 -1.36 2.66
C THR A 8 -4.76 -1.89 3.96
N MET A 9 -4.37 -1.00 4.86
CA MET A 9 -3.76 -1.34 6.16
C MET A 9 -4.73 -1.11 7.31
N GLU A 10 -5.88 -1.77 7.23
CA GLU A 10 -7.01 -1.59 8.16
C GLU A 10 -6.71 -2.07 9.60
N THR A 11 -5.64 -2.85 9.81
CA THR A 11 -5.30 -3.44 11.12
C THR A 11 -3.82 -3.36 11.42
N SER A 12 -3.45 -3.23 12.70
CA SER A 12 -2.05 -3.19 13.14
C SER A 12 -1.24 -4.43 12.71
N LYS A 13 -1.90 -5.58 12.56
CA LYS A 13 -1.28 -6.81 12.03
C LYS A 13 -0.87 -6.63 10.56
N LYS A 14 -1.78 -6.14 9.71
CA LYS A 14 -1.47 -5.86 8.29
C LYS A 14 -0.36 -4.82 8.15
N TRP A 15 -0.40 -3.77 8.97
CA TRP A 15 0.67 -2.77 9.04
C TRP A 15 2.02 -3.42 9.28
N LYS A 16 2.14 -4.17 10.39
CA LYS A 16 3.38 -4.85 10.76
C LYS A 16 3.88 -5.80 9.66
N GLU A 17 3.00 -6.65 9.15
CA GLU A 17 3.36 -7.63 8.11
C GLU A 17 3.90 -6.95 6.84
N LEU A 18 3.29 -5.83 6.41
CA LEU A 18 3.78 -5.08 5.25
C LEU A 18 5.13 -4.41 5.55
N ILE A 19 5.26 -3.74 6.70
CA ILE A 19 6.51 -3.07 7.08
C ILE A 19 7.67 -4.08 7.18
N ASP A 20 7.45 -5.23 7.79
CA ASP A 20 8.46 -6.29 7.90
C ASP A 20 8.91 -6.76 6.51
N GLN A 21 7.99 -6.87 5.54
CA GLN A 21 8.34 -7.21 4.15
C GLN A 21 9.16 -6.13 3.47
N LEU A 22 8.74 -4.86 3.57
CA LEU A 22 9.46 -3.75 2.95
C LEU A 22 10.88 -3.62 3.51
N ASN A 23 11.06 -3.83 4.81
CA ASN A 23 12.37 -3.87 5.48
C ASN A 23 13.23 -5.04 4.99
N ASN A 24 12.65 -6.25 4.89
CA ASN A 24 13.37 -7.44 4.40
C ASN A 24 13.84 -7.26 2.95
N LEU A 25 13.07 -6.55 2.13
CA LEU A 25 13.41 -6.21 0.75
C LEU A 25 14.35 -4.99 0.63
N LYS A 26 14.71 -4.36 1.75
CA LYS A 26 15.58 -3.18 1.81
C LYS A 26 15.10 -2.02 0.93
N LEU A 27 13.79 -1.78 0.88
CA LEU A 27 13.17 -0.78 0.01
C LEU A 27 13.17 0.64 0.60
N HIS A 28 14.16 0.95 1.43
CA HIS A 28 14.19 2.17 2.25
C HIS A 28 14.30 3.47 1.45
N ASP A 29 14.78 3.41 0.21
CA ASP A 29 14.91 4.56 -0.69
C ASP A 29 13.62 4.89 -1.46
N TYR A 30 12.59 4.05 -1.31
CA TYR A 30 11.35 4.16 -2.07
C TYR A 30 10.19 4.62 -1.20
N SER A 31 9.22 5.22 -1.86
CA SER A 31 7.89 5.44 -1.30
C SER A 31 6.86 4.77 -2.19
N PHE A 32 5.76 4.35 -1.58
CA PHE A 32 4.78 3.53 -2.27
C PHE A 32 3.37 4.07 -2.09
N ARG A 33 2.67 4.29 -3.20
CA ARG A 33 1.23 4.55 -3.18
C ARG A 33 0.50 3.38 -2.54
N ILE A 34 -0.39 3.72 -1.64
CA ILE A 34 -1.30 2.77 -0.99
C ILE A 34 -2.76 3.15 -1.24
N GLY A 35 -3.69 2.28 -0.85
CA GLY A 35 -5.11 2.48 -1.09
C GLY A 35 -5.77 3.45 -0.11
N LEU A 36 -5.12 4.53 0.29
CA LEU A 36 -5.65 5.52 1.22
C LEU A 36 -5.72 6.88 0.50
N ALA A 37 -6.90 7.49 0.48
CA ALA A 37 -7.13 8.77 -0.17
C ALA A 37 -8.09 9.64 0.64
N PHE A 38 -7.92 10.96 0.55
CA PHE A 38 -8.80 11.92 1.17
C PHE A 38 -10.02 12.22 0.28
N ASN A 39 -11.20 12.10 0.86
CA ASN A 39 -12.46 12.44 0.23
C ASN A 39 -12.96 13.77 0.77
N PHE A 40 -12.99 14.81 -0.09
CA PHE A 40 -13.43 16.17 0.31
C PHE A 40 -14.93 16.26 0.56
N THR A 41 -15.73 15.42 -0.11
CA THR A 41 -17.19 15.42 0.09
C THR A 41 -17.53 14.95 1.50
N SER A 42 -16.84 13.90 1.98
CA SER A 42 -17.04 13.40 3.34
C SER A 42 -16.10 14.02 4.38
N ASN A 43 -15.08 14.77 3.94
CA ASN A 43 -14.00 15.34 4.77
C ASN A 43 -13.25 14.25 5.58
N LEU A 44 -12.98 13.12 4.94
CA LEU A 44 -12.40 11.92 5.58
C LEU A 44 -11.35 11.25 4.70
N TRP A 45 -10.30 10.75 5.36
CA TRP A 45 -9.45 9.71 4.78
C TRP A 45 -10.23 8.40 4.66
N GLN A 46 -10.13 7.72 3.52
CA GLN A 46 -10.85 6.49 3.22
C GLN A 46 -9.95 5.47 2.55
N TRP A 47 -10.13 4.19 2.89
CA TRP A 47 -9.48 3.12 2.15
C TRP A 47 -10.20 2.91 0.81
N SER A 48 -9.48 2.61 -0.27
CA SER A 48 -10.02 2.41 -1.62
C SER A 48 -11.05 1.26 -1.72
N LYS A 49 -11.11 0.42 -0.68
CA LYS A 49 -12.07 -0.67 -0.52
C LYS A 49 -13.36 -0.23 0.20
N HIS A 50 -13.32 0.89 0.92
CA HIS A 50 -14.39 1.40 1.79
C HIS A 50 -14.56 2.90 1.53
N LEU A 51 -15.12 3.26 0.37
CA LEU A 51 -15.28 4.65 -0.07
C LEU A 51 -16.36 5.44 0.70
N ASP A 52 -17.05 4.78 1.62
CA ASP A 52 -18.12 5.31 2.44
C ASP A 52 -17.73 5.43 3.93
N GLN A 53 -16.54 4.95 4.32
CA GLN A 53 -16.14 4.85 5.73
C GLN A 53 -14.81 5.56 5.98
N ARG A 54 -14.70 6.20 7.16
CA ARG A 54 -13.42 6.70 7.66
C ARG A 54 -12.42 5.53 7.70
N ALA A 55 -11.23 5.76 7.17
CA ALA A 55 -10.14 4.83 7.24
C ALA A 55 -9.88 4.45 8.72
N ASN A 56 -10.02 3.15 8.98
CA ASN A 56 -9.71 2.54 10.25
C ASN A 56 -8.25 2.08 10.29
N GLY A 57 -7.73 1.86 11.50
CA GLY A 57 -6.33 1.53 11.74
C GLY A 57 -5.51 2.73 12.25
N ASN A 58 -4.27 2.46 12.64
CA ASN A 58 -3.37 3.48 13.15
C ASN A 58 -2.69 4.20 11.97
N LEU A 59 -3.30 5.30 11.49
CA LEU A 59 -2.75 6.13 10.42
C LEU A 59 -1.55 6.92 10.96
N LYS A 60 -0.35 6.37 10.79
CA LYS A 60 0.89 6.96 11.29
C LYS A 60 1.48 7.91 10.25
N TRP A 61 1.10 9.18 10.30
CA TRP A 61 1.64 10.24 9.44
C TRP A 61 3.10 10.58 9.77
N CYS A 62 3.86 11.01 8.78
CA CYS A 62 5.21 11.54 8.98
C CYS A 62 5.14 12.90 9.70
N GLU A 63 6.13 13.21 10.55
CA GLU A 63 6.15 14.45 11.35
C GLU A 63 6.19 15.72 10.48
N ASP A 64 6.76 15.61 9.28
CA ASP A 64 6.97 16.69 8.31
C ASP A 64 5.95 16.68 7.17
N ASP A 65 4.89 15.86 7.28
CA ASP A 65 3.88 15.75 6.22
C ASP A 65 3.14 17.08 6.02
N LYS A 66 3.09 17.54 4.77
CA LYS A 66 2.43 18.76 4.36
C LYS A 66 1.11 18.40 3.70
N PHE A 67 0.02 18.40 4.44
CA PHE A 67 -1.33 18.22 3.86
C PHE A 67 -1.51 19.15 2.65
N TYR A 68 -1.57 18.56 1.45
CA TYR A 68 -1.93 19.27 0.23
C TYR A 68 -3.47 19.39 0.20
N GLN A 69 -4.06 20.23 -0.66
CA GLN A 69 -5.50 20.54 -0.59
C GLN A 69 -6.32 20.02 -1.79
N ASN A 70 -5.79 19.14 -2.65
CA ASN A 70 -6.35 18.88 -3.98
C ASN A 70 -6.39 17.39 -4.42
N PHE A 71 -7.02 16.51 -3.64
CA PHE A 71 -6.99 15.03 -3.72
C PHE A 71 -5.68 14.47 -3.21
N ASP A 72 -5.59 14.41 -1.89
CA ASP A 72 -4.47 13.80 -1.21
C ASP A 72 -4.62 12.29 -1.29
N CYS A 73 -3.79 11.69 -2.12
CA CYS A 73 -3.49 10.27 -2.00
C CYS A 73 -2.44 10.10 -0.90
N ALA A 74 -2.38 8.93 -0.27
CA ALA A 74 -1.33 8.62 0.68
C ALA A 74 -0.27 7.74 0.05
N SER A 75 0.98 8.04 0.40
CA SER A 75 2.15 7.23 0.11
C SER A 75 2.81 6.78 1.40
N LEU A 76 3.30 5.55 1.42
CA LEU A 76 4.05 4.98 2.53
C LEU A 76 5.55 5.20 2.26
N ALA A 77 6.20 6.01 3.08
CA ALA A 77 7.60 6.42 2.93
C ALA A 77 8.43 5.97 4.14
N TYR A 78 9.67 5.54 3.92
CA TYR A 78 10.51 4.96 4.98
C TYR A 78 10.73 5.89 6.18
N GLY A 79 11.05 7.17 5.96
CA GLY A 79 11.29 8.14 7.04
C GLY A 79 12.18 7.55 8.16
N LYS A 80 11.71 7.60 9.42
CA LYS A 80 12.34 6.91 10.57
C LYS A 80 11.74 5.55 10.92
N ASN A 81 10.62 5.12 10.31
CA ASN A 81 9.92 3.85 10.58
C ASN A 81 8.59 3.75 9.80
N TRP A 82 8.65 3.85 8.48
CA TRP A 82 7.52 3.79 7.54
C TRP A 82 6.28 4.59 7.98
N CYS A 83 6.14 5.80 7.46
CA CYS A 83 5.04 6.70 7.78
C CYS A 83 4.27 7.12 6.53
N LEU A 84 3.05 7.59 6.74
CA LEU A 84 2.20 8.12 5.70
C LEU A 84 2.59 9.55 5.38
N ARG A 85 2.65 9.86 4.09
CA ARG A 85 2.72 11.21 3.57
C ARG A 85 1.61 11.45 2.58
N THR A 86 1.12 12.68 2.53
CA THR A 86 0.22 13.14 1.48
C THR A 86 0.99 13.37 0.19
N ILE A 87 0.38 12.99 -0.92
CA ILE A 87 0.89 13.22 -2.27
C ILE A 87 -0.25 13.60 -3.22
N PRO A 88 0.01 14.34 -4.30
CA PRO A 88 -0.96 14.52 -5.37
C PRO A 88 -1.36 13.18 -5.99
N CYS A 89 -2.66 12.91 -6.12
CA CYS A 89 -3.13 11.65 -6.72
C CYS A 89 -2.69 11.41 -8.17
N ASN A 90 -2.26 12.43 -8.90
CA ASN A 90 -1.70 12.32 -10.25
C ASN A 90 -0.17 12.12 -10.27
N GLN A 91 0.51 12.18 -9.13
CA GLN A 91 1.96 11.95 -9.06
C GLN A 91 2.29 10.51 -9.46
N GLU A 92 3.31 10.31 -10.29
CA GLU A 92 3.83 8.97 -10.56
C GLU A 92 4.71 8.49 -9.41
N GLU A 93 4.42 7.31 -8.86
CA GLU A 93 5.26 6.64 -7.87
C GLU A 93 5.02 5.12 -7.93
N PRO A 94 5.95 4.30 -7.39
CA PRO A 94 5.71 2.89 -7.13
C PRO A 94 4.45 2.69 -6.28
N PHE A 95 3.77 1.56 -6.42
CA PHE A 95 2.52 1.31 -5.69
C PHE A 95 2.47 -0.10 -5.13
N ILE A 96 1.73 -0.28 -4.04
CA ILE A 96 1.53 -1.60 -3.43
C ILE A 96 0.08 -2.02 -3.67
N CYS A 97 -0.10 -3.17 -4.33
CA CYS A 97 -1.41 -3.80 -4.54
C CYS A 97 -1.62 -4.93 -3.54
N GLU A 98 -2.86 -5.09 -3.08
CA GLU A 98 -3.33 -6.33 -2.47
C GLU A 98 -4.02 -7.21 -3.51
N TRP A 99 -3.69 -8.50 -3.49
CA TRP A 99 -4.32 -9.51 -4.32
C TRP A 99 -5.17 -10.42 -3.44
N ARG A 100 -6.44 -10.55 -3.81
CA ARG A 100 -7.41 -11.40 -3.12
C ARG A 100 -7.76 -12.61 -3.99
N PRO A 101 -7.52 -13.85 -3.54
CA PRO A 101 -8.11 -15.00 -4.20
C PRO A 101 -9.64 -14.90 -4.08
N ASN A 102 -10.35 -15.12 -5.19
CA ASN A 102 -11.81 -15.23 -5.15
C ASN A 102 -12.23 -16.29 -4.13
N GLN A 103 -13.30 -16.00 -3.39
CA GLN A 103 -13.80 -16.74 -2.23
C GLN A 103 -14.12 -18.25 -2.45
N PHE A 104 -13.88 -18.79 -3.65
CA PHE A 104 -14.14 -20.19 -4.02
C PHE A 104 -12.93 -21.13 -3.95
N ARG A 105 -11.74 -20.64 -3.59
CA ARG A 105 -10.64 -21.54 -3.23
C ARG A 105 -10.11 -21.17 -1.86
N THR A 106 -10.35 -22.09 -0.93
CA THR A 106 -9.63 -22.25 0.32
C THR A 106 -8.12 -22.05 0.08
N HIS A 107 -7.44 -21.54 1.11
CA HIS A 107 -6.02 -21.18 1.25
C HIS A 107 -5.77 -19.68 1.46
N ASN A 108 -5.59 -19.40 2.75
CA ASN A 108 -5.36 -18.15 3.46
C ASN A 108 -4.04 -17.44 3.09
N ALA A 109 -3.84 -17.04 1.84
CA ALA A 109 -2.73 -16.17 1.47
C ALA A 109 -3.24 -14.90 0.78
N LYS A 110 -3.00 -13.74 1.41
CA LYS A 110 -3.03 -12.47 0.69
C LYS A 110 -1.71 -12.36 -0.05
N LEU A 111 -1.74 -11.87 -1.28
CA LEU A 111 -0.55 -11.59 -2.07
C LEU A 111 -0.38 -10.07 -2.05
N VAL A 112 0.82 -9.56 -1.78
CA VAL A 112 1.15 -8.15 -2.02
C VAL A 112 2.08 -8.07 -3.21
N TYR A 113 1.73 -7.18 -4.14
CA TYR A 113 2.49 -6.93 -5.36
C TYR A 113 2.98 -5.49 -5.37
N LEU A 114 4.27 -5.29 -5.60
CA LEU A 114 4.86 -3.97 -5.80
C LEU A 114 4.75 -3.62 -7.29
N GLY A 115 3.77 -2.80 -7.66
CA GLY A 115 3.63 -2.28 -9.01
C GLY A 115 4.66 -1.19 -9.31
N ASN A 116 5.08 -1.09 -10.58
CA ASN A 116 6.13 -0.23 -11.14
C ASN A 116 7.56 -0.46 -10.64
N TYR A 117 7.79 -0.88 -9.39
CA TYR A 117 9.13 -1.23 -8.89
C TYR A 117 9.77 -2.38 -9.70
N PHE A 118 8.96 -3.36 -10.09
CA PHE A 118 9.45 -4.48 -10.89
C PHE A 118 9.55 -4.19 -12.39
N ASP A 119 8.83 -3.21 -12.94
CA ASP A 119 8.95 -2.88 -14.37
C ASP A 119 10.27 -2.15 -14.68
N GLU A 120 10.84 -1.42 -13.69
CA GLU A 120 12.19 -0.85 -13.79
C GLU A 120 13.30 -1.89 -13.54
N LEU A 121 13.09 -2.86 -12.63
CA LEU A 121 14.01 -3.98 -12.43
C LEU A 121 14.00 -5.00 -13.60
N ASP A 122 12.83 -5.25 -14.23
CA ASP A 122 12.67 -6.18 -15.36
C ASP A 122 13.42 -5.69 -16.61
N LYS A 123 13.64 -4.38 -16.79
CA LYS A 123 14.47 -3.85 -17.89
C LYS A 123 15.93 -4.28 -17.81
N ASN A 124 16.43 -4.60 -16.60
CA ASN A 124 17.82 -4.99 -16.36
C ASN A 124 18.02 -6.46 -15.96
N ASN A 125 16.94 -7.22 -15.67
CA ASN A 125 17.02 -8.65 -15.39
C ASN A 125 15.69 -9.34 -15.73
N SER A 126 15.63 -9.97 -16.89
CA SER A 126 14.44 -10.53 -17.53
C SER A 126 13.84 -11.79 -16.87
N ASN A 127 13.84 -11.92 -15.53
CA ASN A 127 13.37 -13.16 -14.89
C ASN A 127 12.80 -13.06 -13.46
N LYS A 128 12.46 -11.88 -12.91
CA LYS A 128 11.97 -11.81 -11.51
C LYS A 128 10.80 -10.86 -11.29
N LYS A 129 9.60 -11.30 -11.71
CA LYS A 129 8.35 -10.88 -11.07
C LYS A 129 8.18 -11.63 -9.74
N GLU A 130 8.80 -11.13 -8.67
CA GLU A 130 8.64 -11.74 -7.34
C GLU A 130 7.26 -11.40 -6.78
N LYS A 131 6.41 -12.43 -6.63
CA LYS A 131 5.10 -12.35 -5.96
C LYS A 131 5.30 -12.68 -4.48
N PHE A 132 4.91 -11.79 -3.58
CA PHE A 132 5.05 -12.02 -2.14
C PHE A 132 3.76 -12.52 -1.52
N TYR A 133 3.84 -13.64 -0.78
CA TYR A 133 2.71 -14.29 -0.12
C TYR A 133 2.71 -13.96 1.38
N PHE A 134 1.61 -13.44 1.91
CA PHE A 134 1.36 -13.45 3.34
C PHE A 134 0.89 -14.84 3.75
N LYS A 135 1.73 -15.57 4.49
CA LYS A 135 1.31 -16.80 5.15
C LYS A 135 0.59 -16.40 6.45
N LYS A 136 -0.67 -16.79 6.61
CA LYS A 136 -1.39 -16.61 7.89
C LYS A 136 -0.72 -17.52 8.94
N SER A 137 0.01 -16.95 9.90
CA SER A 137 0.39 -17.67 11.11
C SER A 137 -0.87 -17.83 11.96
N ASN A 138 -1.18 -19.10 12.28
CA ASN A 138 -2.29 -19.51 13.15
C ASN A 138 -2.17 -18.89 14.54
#